data_AF-A0A3D3FFZ1-F1
#
_entry.id   AF-A0A3D3FFZ1-F1
#
_cell.length_a   1.000
_cell.length_b   1.000
_cell.length_c   1.000
_cell.angle_alpha   90.00
_cell.angle_beta   90.00
_cell.angle_gamma   90.00
#
_symmetry.space_group_name_H-M   'P 1'
#
loop_
_entity.id
_entity.type
_entity.pdbx_description
1 polymer ?
#
loop_
_entity_poly.entity_id
_entity_poly.type
_entity_poly.pdbx_seq_one_letter_code
_entity_poly.pdbx_strand_id
1 'polypeptide(L)' 'MRMQELIDKLYEEHLLSRGEFCALLDGVQGAEEIYLFKKAQTVAQKYFGNKIYIRGLIEFTSYCKNDCYYCGIR' A
#
# COMPACT_ATOMS: atom_id res chain seq x y z
N MET A 1 -3.95 21.30 6.66
CA MET A 1 -3.34 20.72 5.45
C MET A 1 -4.46 20.03 4.69
N ARG A 2 -4.65 20.35 3.40
CA ARG A 2 -5.62 19.65 2.55
C ARG A 2 -5.11 18.24 2.25
N MET A 3 -5.99 17.30 1.90
CA MET A 3 -5.58 15.91 1.64
C MET A 3 -4.56 15.81 0.50
N GLN A 4 -4.73 16.60 -0.57
CA GLN A 4 -3.78 16.68 -1.67
C GLN A 4 -2.37 17.08 -1.21
N GLU A 5 -2.25 18.00 -0.25
CA GLU A 5 -0.96 18.44 0.28
C GLU A 5 -0.26 17.31 1.06
N LEU A 6 -1.02 16.47 1.78
CA LEU A 6 -0.48 15.27 2.44
C LEU A 6 0.00 14.23 1.43
N ILE A 7 -0.76 14.02 0.35
CA ILE A 7 -0.40 13.11 -0.74
C ILE A 7 0.88 13.60 -1.43
N ASP A 8 0.99 14.90 -1.71
CA ASP A 8 2.17 15.48 -2.33
C ASP A 8 3.39 15.41 -1.40
N LYS A 9 3.22 15.70 -0.10
CA LYS A 9 4.27 15.52 0.89
C LYS A 9 4.77 14.06 0.93
N LEU A 10 3.86 13.08 0.98
CA LEU A 10 4.25 11.67 0.96
C LEU A 10 4.98 11.30 -0.34
N TYR A 11 4.56 11.86 -1.48
CA TYR A 11 5.19 11.59 -2.77
C TYR A 11 6.61 12.16 -2.86
N GLU A 12 6.86 13.38 -2.35
CA GLU A 12 8.16 14.06 -2.42
C GLU A 12 9.11 13.64 -1.30
N GLU A 13 8.61 13.54 -0.06
CA GLU A 13 9.43 13.30 1.14
C GLU A 13 9.48 11.81 1.53
N HIS A 14 8.62 10.97 0.93
CA HIS A 14 8.49 9.54 1.22
C HIS A 14 8.15 9.20 2.67
N LEU A 15 7.73 10.19 3.47
CA LEU A 15 7.41 10.02 4.87
C LEU A 15 6.29 10.98 5.29
N LEU A 16 5.42 10.48 6.15
CA LEU A 16 4.47 11.27 6.92
C LEU A 16 4.69 10.98 8.41
N SER A 17 4.34 11.93 9.26
CA SER A 17 4.22 11.63 10.70
C SER A 17 3.08 10.64 10.95
N ARG A 18 3.06 10.01 12.13
CA ARG A 18 1.98 9.07 12.50
C ARG A 18 0.59 9.70 12.36
N GLY A 19 0.42 10.94 12.82
CA GLY A 19 -0.87 11.64 12.76
C GLY A 19 -1.29 11.92 11.32
N GLU A 20 -0.35 12.30 10.46
CA GLU A 20 -0.60 12.51 9.04
C GLU A 20 -0.93 11.20 8.31
N PHE A 21 -0.27 10.09 8.65
CA PHE A 21 -0.63 8.78 8.12
C PHE A 21 -2.05 8.36 8.52
N CYS A 22 -2.43 8.51 9.80
CA CYS A 22 -3.80 8.24 10.24
C CYS A 22 -4.80 9.11 9.46
N ALA A 23 -4.54 10.42 9.36
CA ALA A 23 -5.40 11.33 8.62
C ALA A 23 -5.56 10.93 7.14
N LEU A 24 -4.47 10.55 6.48
CA LEU A 24 -4.50 10.07 5.09
C LEU A 24 -5.33 8.79 4.95
N LEU A 25 -5.09 7.79 5.80
CA LEU A 25 -5.76 6.49 5.72
C LEU A 25 -7.26 6.57 6.05
N ASP A 26 -7.64 7.41 6.99
CA ASP A 26 -9.04 7.56 7.42
C ASP A 26 -9.82 8.52 6.50
N GLY A 27 -9.12 9.47 5.85
CA GLY A 27 -9.74 10.63 5.20
C GLY A 27 -9.81 10.59 3.68
N VAL A 28 -9.01 9.76 2.98
CA VAL A 28 -8.96 9.76 1.52
C VAL A 28 -10.26 9.20 0.93
N GLN A 29 -10.95 9.97 0.08
CA GLN A 29 -12.17 9.54 -0.60
C GLN A 29 -12.32 10.17 -1.98
N GLY A 30 -12.97 9.45 -2.90
CA GLY A 30 -13.38 9.99 -4.21
C GLY A 30 -12.21 10.52 -5.03
N ALA A 31 -12.20 11.83 -5.31
CA ALA A 31 -11.19 12.46 -6.16
C ALA A 31 -9.77 12.39 -5.55
N GLU A 32 -9.66 12.40 -4.22
CA GLU A 32 -8.37 12.35 -3.52
C GLU A 32 -7.76 10.95 -3.57
N GLU A 33 -8.59 9.91 -3.51
CA GLU A 33 -8.18 8.52 -3.68
C GLU A 33 -7.61 8.27 -5.09
N ILE A 34 -8.31 8.76 -6.11
CA ILE A 34 -7.84 8.69 -7.50
C ILE A 34 -6.49 9.41 -7.66
N TYR A 35 -6.32 10.56 -7.01
CA TYR A 35 -5.07 11.31 -7.04
C TYR A 35 -3.92 10.55 -6.37
N LEU A 36 -4.16 9.97 -5.18
CA LEU A 36 -3.21 9.15 -4.45
C LEU A 36 -2.76 7.95 -5.30
N PHE A 37 -3.70 7.21 -5.90
CA PHE A 37 -3.37 6.05 -6.73
C PHE A 37 -2.60 6.43 -7.99
N LYS A 38 -2.90 7.59 -8.60
CA LYS A 38 -2.16 8.08 -9.77
C LYS A 38 -0.71 8.45 -9.43
N LYS A 39 -0.47 9.04 -8.26
CA LYS A 39 0.89 9.31 -7.76
C LYS A 39 1.64 8.00 -7.49
N ALA A 40 1.00 7.04 -6.82
CA ALA A 40 1.58 5.73 -6.56
C ALA A 40 1.92 4.98 -7.86
N GLN A 41 1.03 5.00 -8.87
CA GLN A 41 1.29 4.42 -10.19
C GLN A 41 2.47 5.10 -10.89
N THR A 42 2.60 6.42 -10.77
CA THR A 42 3.74 7.17 -11.34
C THR A 42 5.07 6.69 -10.75
N VAL A 43 5.13 6.50 -9.44
CA VAL A 43 6.31 5.93 -8.76
C VAL A 43 6.57 4.50 -9.24
N ALA A 44 5.54 3.64 -9.23
CA ALA A 44 5.68 2.26 -9.69
C ALA A 44 6.19 2.18 -11.13
N GLN A 45 5.66 3.01 -12.03
CA GLN A 45 6.08 3.08 -13.42
C GLN A 45 7.54 3.55 -13.58
N LYS A 46 7.98 4.52 -12.76
CA LYS A 46 9.36 5.01 -12.77
C LYS A 46 10.36 3.89 -12.46
N TYR A 47 10.04 3.02 -11.50
CA TYR A 47 10.97 1.98 -11.04
C TYR A 47 10.80 0.64 -11.74
N PHE A 48 9.57 0.22 -12.02
CA PHE A 48 9.26 -1.10 -12.58
C PHE A 48 8.78 -1.05 -14.04
N GLY A 49 8.40 0.13 -14.53
CA GLY A 49 7.70 0.25 -15.81
C GLY A 49 6.41 -0.58 -15.81
N ASN A 50 6.07 -1.14 -16.97
CA ASN A 50 4.92 -2.04 -17.12
C ASN A 50 5.28 -3.51 -16.84
N LYS A 51 6.42 -3.80 -16.18
CA LYS A 51 6.88 -5.18 -15.99
C LYS A 51 6.11 -5.86 -14.87
N ILE A 52 5.60 -7.06 -15.14
CA ILE A 52 4.98 -7.94 -14.15
C ILE A 52 5.93 -9.10 -13.87
N TYR A 53 6.36 -9.22 -12.62
CA TYR A 53 7.29 -10.26 -12.17
C TYR A 53 6.52 -11.47 -11.63
N ILE A 54 6.43 -12.54 -12.43
CA ILE A 54 5.71 -13.76 -12.07
C ILE A 54 6.48 -14.53 -10.99
N ARG A 55 5.76 -15.02 -9.97
CA ARG A 55 6.31 -15.82 -8.87
C ARG A 55 5.46 -17.07 -8.69
N GLY A 56 6.08 -18.25 -8.84
CA GLY A 56 5.45 -19.54 -8.50
C GLY A 56 5.58 -19.79 -7.00
N LEU A 57 4.45 -19.96 -6.32
CA LEU A 57 4.41 -20.31 -4.90
C LEU A 57 4.22 -21.82 -4.76
N ILE A 58 5.08 -22.48 -3.98
CA ILE A 58 4.97 -23.91 -3.67
C ILE A 58 4.74 -24.06 -2.17
N GLU A 59 3.50 -24.34 -1.79
CA GLU A 59 3.09 -24.62 -0.41
C GLU A 59 3.15 -26.14 -0.19
N PHE A 60 4.33 -26.65 0.17
CA PHE A 60 4.58 -28.09 0.25
C PHE A 60 4.00 -28.76 1.50
N THR A 61 3.60 -27.98 2.50
CA THR A 61 2.91 -28.45 3.69
C THR A 61 1.95 -27.39 4.22
N SER A 62 0.85 -27.86 4.78
CA SER A 62 -0.11 -27.07 5.55
C SER A 62 -0.08 -27.46 7.04
N TYR A 63 0.96 -28.16 7.51
CA TYR A 63 1.12 -28.38 8.95
C TYR A 63 1.60 -27.09 9.63
N CYS A 64 0.84 -26.62 10.61
CA CYS A 64 1.23 -25.52 11.48
C CYS A 64 0.98 -25.90 12.94
N LYS A 65 1.90 -25.55 13.84
CA LYS A 65 1.73 -25.78 15.29
C LYS A 65 0.94 -24.67 16.00
N ASN A 66 0.61 -23.61 15.28
CA ASN A 66 0.02 -22.38 15.84
C ASN A 66 -1.47 -22.32 15.55
N ASP A 67 -2.20 -21.70 16.47
CA ASP A 67 -3.65 -21.67 16.47
C ASP A 67 -4.21 -20.28 16.07
N CYS A 68 -3.66 -19.68 15.02
CA CYS A 68 -3.93 -18.30 14.60
C CYS A 68 -5.41 -18.09 14.22
N TYR A 69 -6.11 -17.16 14.87
CA TYR A 69 -7.56 -16.94 14.69
C TYR A 69 -8.02 -16.55 13.27
N TYR A 70 -7.12 -16.03 12.43
CA TYR A 70 -7.41 -15.61 11.06
C TYR A 70 -6.93 -16.60 10.00
N CYS A 71 -6.22 -17.67 10.38
CA CYS A 71 -5.61 -18.61 9.45
C CYS A 71 -6.40 -19.92 9.43
N GLY A 72 -6.62 -20.50 8.25
CA GLY A 72 -7.31 -21.80 8.10
C GLY A 72 -6.41 -23.03 8.25
N ILE A 73 -5.10 -22.83 8.36
CA ILE A 73 -4.06 -23.89 8.39
C ILE A 73 -3.83 -24.43 9.82
N ARG A 74 -4.58 -23.92 10.80
CA ARG A 74 -4.47 -24.25 12.24
C ARG A 74 -4.42 -25.75 12.50
#